data_AF-A0A645FFH2-F1
#
_entry.id   AF-A0A645FFH2-F1
#
_cell.length_a   1.000
_cell.length_b   1.000
_cell.length_c   1.000
_cell.angle_alpha   90.00
_cell.angle_beta   90.00
_cell.angle_gamma   90.00
#
_symmetry.space_group_name_H-M   'P 1'
#
loop_
_entity.id
_entity.type
_entity.pdbx_description
1 polymer ?
#
loop_
_entity_poly.entity_id
_entity_poly.type
_entity_poly.pdbx_seq_one_letter_code
_entity_poly.pdbx_strand_id
1 'polypeptide(L)'
;MEKNIGKQPSDSVQRFIKRLGDELAVYPVVGRGKKLSLNLKSNDETYNFASLQETSEVMFFGIVNKTSELGHPEIGREYLEKLAVIVGGILDDTVSMFSWGVRQRNRKYFSVQTYLGHEEEWIALIKETLDRLREVEEN
;
A
#
# COMPACT_ATOMS: atom_id res chain seq x y z
N MET A 1 -7.49 33.55 5.50
CA MET A 1 -6.91 32.27 6.01
C MET A 1 -7.39 31.06 5.19
N GLU A 2 -7.57 31.19 3.86
CA GLU A 2 -8.32 30.18 3.06
C GLU A 2 -7.52 29.55 1.89
N LYS A 3 -6.19 29.41 1.99
CA LYS A 3 -5.37 28.84 0.89
C LYS A 3 -4.61 27.54 1.19
N ASN A 4 -4.85 26.91 2.35
CA ASN A 4 -4.01 25.78 2.79
C ASN A 4 -4.73 24.42 2.93
N ILE A 5 -6.05 24.37 2.86
CA ILE A 5 -6.83 23.16 3.19
C ILE A 5 -6.62 22.03 2.16
N GLY A 6 -6.25 22.36 0.91
CA GLY A 6 -5.91 21.39 -0.14
C GLY A 6 -4.41 21.10 -0.33
N LYS A 7 -3.50 21.91 0.24
CA LYS A 7 -2.04 21.76 0.05
C LYS A 7 -1.40 20.80 1.05
N GLN A 8 -1.86 20.80 2.30
CA GLN A 8 -1.28 19.93 3.33
C GLN A 8 -1.42 18.43 3.01
N PRO A 9 -2.58 17.94 2.52
CA PRO A 9 -2.73 16.54 2.10
C PRO A 9 -1.76 16.15 0.98
N SER A 10 -1.51 17.03 0.01
CA SER A 10 -0.59 16.75 -1.11
C SER A 10 0.87 16.75 -0.69
N ASP A 11 1.26 17.67 0.19
CA ASP A 11 2.65 17.80 0.63
C ASP A 11 3.06 16.59 1.50
N SER A 12 2.15 16.09 2.35
CA SER A 12 2.42 14.88 3.15
C SER A 12 2.55 13.64 2.27
N VAL A 13 1.68 13.47 1.27
CA VAL A 13 1.81 12.36 0.30
C VAL A 13 3.12 12.46 -0.48
N GLN A 14 3.53 13.66 -0.92
CA GLN A 14 4.80 13.85 -1.63
C GLN A 14 6.02 13.55 -0.76
N ARG A 15 6.01 13.97 0.52
CA ARG A 15 7.10 13.66 1.46
C ARG A 15 7.20 12.16 1.71
N PHE A 16 6.06 11.50 1.94
CA PHE A 16 6.01 10.06 2.13
C PHE A 16 6.55 9.31 0.90
N ILE A 17 6.11 9.68 -0.30
CA ILE A 17 6.61 9.11 -1.56
C ILE A 17 8.12 9.32 -1.70
N LYS A 18 8.63 10.51 -1.37
CA LYS A 18 10.07 10.79 -1.43
C LYS A 18 10.83 9.85 -0.50
N ARG A 19 10.35 9.66 0.73
CA ARG A 19 10.95 8.73 1.71
C ARG A 19 10.93 7.29 1.23
N LEU A 20 9.81 6.82 0.69
CA LEU A 20 9.74 5.49 0.08
C LEU A 20 10.79 5.28 -1.02
N GLY A 21 11.01 6.30 -1.86
CA GLY A 21 12.05 6.27 -2.88
C GLY A 21 13.47 6.23 -2.29
N ASP A 22 13.76 7.13 -1.36
CA ASP A 22 15.09 7.27 -0.75
C ASP A 22 15.47 6.07 0.13
N GLU A 23 14.51 5.51 0.88
CA GLU A 23 14.76 4.49 1.89
C GLU A 23 14.60 3.07 1.34
N LEU A 24 13.66 2.85 0.40
CA LEU A 24 13.23 1.51 -0.01
C LEU A 24 13.23 1.29 -1.54
N ALA A 25 13.60 2.32 -2.32
CA ALA A 25 13.46 2.30 -3.78
C ALA A 25 12.03 1.95 -4.23
N VAL A 26 11.03 2.48 -3.52
CA VAL A 26 9.60 2.36 -3.86
C VAL A 26 9.10 3.70 -4.44
N TYR A 27 8.55 3.66 -5.64
CA TYR A 27 8.22 4.83 -6.44
C TYR A 27 6.75 4.86 -6.87
N PRO A 28 6.21 6.06 -7.11
CA PRO A 28 4.85 6.21 -7.57
C PRO A 28 4.76 5.95 -9.08
N VAL A 29 3.86 5.05 -9.49
CA VAL A 29 3.58 4.76 -10.90
C VAL A 29 2.10 4.97 -11.18
N VAL A 30 1.79 5.80 -12.19
CA VAL A 30 0.40 6.08 -12.58
C VAL A 30 -0.28 4.80 -13.07
N GLY A 31 -1.43 4.48 -12.48
CA GLY A 31 -2.25 3.34 -12.85
C GLY A 31 -2.89 3.49 -14.22
N ARG A 32 -3.09 2.38 -14.92
CA ARG A 32 -3.70 2.32 -16.27
C ARG A 32 -5.19 1.96 -16.26
N GLY A 33 -5.84 2.02 -15.08
CA GLY A 33 -7.24 1.65 -14.90
C GLY A 33 -8.23 2.70 -15.41
N LYS A 34 -9.53 2.40 -15.31
CA LYS A 34 -10.61 3.36 -15.66
C LYS A 34 -10.64 4.59 -14.74
N LYS A 35 -10.10 4.46 -13.52
CA LYS A 35 -9.94 5.55 -12.55
C LYS A 35 -8.46 5.85 -12.41
N LEU A 36 -8.14 7.13 -12.21
CA LEU A 36 -6.76 7.54 -11.95
C LEU A 36 -6.32 7.02 -10.58
N SER A 37 -5.18 6.34 -10.55
CA SER A 37 -4.54 5.92 -9.32
C SER A 37 -3.03 6.10 -9.36
N LEU A 38 -2.42 6.22 -8.19
CA LEU A 38 -0.98 6.24 -8.00
C LEU A 38 -0.58 4.97 -7.26
N ASN A 39 0.17 4.08 -7.93
CA ASN A 39 0.61 2.82 -7.35
C ASN A 39 1.98 2.99 -6.72
N LEU A 40 2.17 2.51 -5.50
CA LEU A 40 3.46 2.50 -4.80
C LEU A 40 4.18 1.20 -5.15
N LYS A 41 5.14 1.27 -6.07
CA LYS A 41 5.78 0.09 -6.63
C LYS A 41 7.26 -0.02 -6.30
N SER A 42 7.80 -1.22 -6.21
CA SER A 42 9.26 -1.44 -6.24
C SER A 42 9.90 -0.83 -7.49
N ASN A 43 11.21 -0.58 -7.45
CA ASN A 43 11.98 0.05 -8.52
C ASN A 43 11.86 -0.64 -9.88
N ASP A 44 11.74 -1.97 -9.88
CA ASP A 44 11.52 -2.80 -11.08
C ASP A 44 10.04 -2.96 -11.46
N GLU A 45 9.16 -2.28 -10.74
CA GLU A 45 7.69 -2.33 -10.84
C GLU A 45 7.02 -3.69 -10.55
N THR A 46 7.78 -4.67 -10.07
CA THR A 46 7.29 -6.04 -9.79
C THR A 46 6.26 -6.07 -8.66
N TYR A 47 6.55 -5.39 -7.56
CA TYR A 47 5.73 -5.38 -6.37
C TYR A 47 4.94 -4.07 -6.28
N ASN A 48 3.64 -4.16 -5.99
CA ASN A 48 2.78 -2.99 -5.82
C ASN A 48 2.12 -3.02 -4.44
N PHE A 49 2.65 -2.21 -3.53
CA PHE A 49 2.32 -2.17 -2.10
C PHE A 49 1.03 -1.44 -1.77
N ALA A 50 0.56 -0.56 -2.65
CA ALA A 50 -0.69 0.17 -2.50
C ALA A 50 -1.08 0.90 -3.78
N SER A 51 -2.38 1.05 -4.01
CA SER A 51 -2.98 1.88 -5.05
C SER A 51 -3.74 3.02 -4.40
N LEU A 52 -3.19 4.23 -4.47
CA LEU A 52 -3.82 5.46 -3.99
C LEU A 52 -4.80 5.95 -5.06
N GLN A 53 -6.10 5.91 -4.76
CA GLN A 53 -7.15 6.32 -5.69
C GLN A 53 -7.31 7.84 -5.71
N GLU A 54 -7.84 8.39 -6.80
CA GLU A 54 -8.28 9.80 -6.88
C GLU A 54 -9.30 10.18 -5.79
N THR A 55 -10.06 9.20 -5.29
CA THR A 55 -11.00 9.34 -4.15
C THR A 55 -10.30 9.40 -2.78
N SER A 56 -8.97 9.45 -2.76
CA SER A 56 -8.09 9.33 -1.58
C SER A 56 -8.14 7.96 -0.89
N GLU A 57 -8.90 6.99 -1.40
CA GLU A 57 -8.94 5.63 -0.87
C GLU A 57 -7.65 4.87 -1.19
N VAL A 58 -7.25 3.94 -0.32
CA VAL A 58 -6.11 3.04 -0.57
C VAL A 58 -6.61 1.62 -0.79
N MET A 59 -6.11 0.98 -1.85
CA MET A 59 -6.45 -0.39 -2.23
C MET A 59 -5.19 -1.23 -2.48
N PHE A 60 -5.27 -2.57 -2.39
CA PHE A 60 -4.09 -3.45 -2.27
C PHE A 60 -4.07 -4.64 -3.23
N PHE A 61 -4.44 -4.44 -4.49
CA PHE A 61 -4.55 -5.54 -5.45
C PHE A 61 -3.21 -6.16 -5.87
N GLY A 62 -2.14 -5.37 -5.89
CA GLY A 62 -0.90 -5.78 -6.54
C GLY A 62 -0.05 -6.77 -5.75
N ILE A 63 0.19 -6.49 -4.47
CA ILE A 63 1.07 -7.29 -3.62
C ILE A 63 0.55 -8.72 -3.44
N VAL A 64 -0.74 -8.89 -3.14
CA VAL A 64 -1.35 -10.21 -2.90
C VAL A 64 -1.27 -11.09 -4.15
N ASN A 65 -1.53 -10.50 -5.32
CA ASN A 65 -1.46 -11.23 -6.59
C ASN A 65 -0.04 -11.66 -6.87
N LYS A 66 0.92 -10.74 -6.75
CA LYS A 66 2.32 -11.01 -7.07
C LYS A 66 2.91 -12.08 -6.15
N THR A 67 2.66 -11.99 -4.84
CA THR A 67 3.14 -13.01 -3.89
C THR A 67 2.51 -14.37 -4.16
N SER A 68 1.24 -14.41 -4.59
CA SER A 68 0.60 -15.65 -5.02
C SER A 68 1.21 -16.25 -6.29
N GLU A 69 1.56 -15.43 -7.28
CA GLU A 69 2.25 -15.88 -8.50
C GLU A 69 3.62 -16.49 -8.20
N LEU A 70 4.29 -15.98 -7.17
CA LEU A 70 5.56 -16.52 -6.69
C LEU A 70 5.40 -17.82 -5.88
N GLY A 71 4.18 -18.28 -5.63
CA GLY A 71 3.92 -19.48 -4.81
C GLY A 71 3.91 -19.21 -3.30
N HIS A 72 3.98 -17.95 -2.88
CA HIS A 72 4.08 -17.51 -1.48
C HIS A 72 2.95 -16.54 -1.08
N PRO A 73 1.67 -16.91 -1.23
CA PRO A 73 0.53 -16.03 -0.95
C PRO A 73 0.47 -15.54 0.51
N GLU A 74 1.10 -16.27 1.45
CA GLU A 74 1.21 -15.90 2.86
C GLU A 74 1.90 -14.54 3.06
N ILE A 75 2.91 -14.19 2.24
CA ILE A 75 3.63 -12.92 2.37
C ILE A 75 2.67 -11.74 2.13
N GLY A 76 1.87 -11.82 1.06
CA GLY A 76 0.89 -10.79 0.73
C GLY A 76 -0.24 -10.72 1.75
N ARG A 77 -0.68 -11.87 2.29
CA ARG A 77 -1.69 -11.91 3.35
C ARG A 77 -1.20 -11.25 4.63
N GLU A 78 -0.02 -11.64 5.11
CA GLU A 78 0.59 -11.12 6.33
C GLU A 78 0.84 -9.62 6.24
N TYR A 79 1.26 -9.11 5.07
CA TYR A 79 1.34 -7.67 4.82
C TYR A 79 0.01 -6.97 5.10
N LEU A 80 -1.11 -7.49 4.58
CA LEU A 80 -2.43 -6.89 4.82
C LEU A 80 -2.90 -7.04 6.27
N GLU A 81 -2.64 -8.18 6.92
CA GLU A 81 -3.03 -8.40 8.32
C GLU A 81 -2.30 -7.43 9.25
N LYS A 82 -0.98 -7.28 9.08
CA LYS A 82 -0.18 -6.30 9.84
C LYS A 82 -0.62 -4.88 9.56
N LEU A 83 -0.87 -4.55 8.30
CA LEU A 83 -1.33 -3.22 7.93
C LEU A 83 -2.72 -2.91 8.51
N ALA A 84 -3.61 -3.90 8.58
CA ALA A 84 -4.90 -3.76 9.25
C ALA A 84 -4.75 -3.48 10.75
N VAL A 85 -3.79 -4.12 11.43
CA VAL A 85 -3.49 -3.81 12.84
C VAL A 85 -3.00 -2.38 12.99
N ILE A 86 -2.07 -1.93 12.14
CA ILE A 86 -1.50 -0.57 12.17
C ILE A 86 -2.60 0.50 12.12
N VAL A 87 -3.56 0.37 11.19
CA VAL A 87 -4.63 1.37 11.01
C VAL A 87 -5.90 1.10 11.82
N GLY A 88 -5.89 0.10 12.72
CA GLY A 88 -7.07 -0.29 13.49
C GLY A 88 -8.24 -0.82 12.64
N GLY A 89 -7.92 -1.40 11.49
CA GLY A 89 -8.84 -1.98 10.53
C GLY A 89 -9.08 -3.48 10.70
N ILE A 90 -9.60 -4.07 9.63
CA ILE A 90 -9.73 -5.52 9.44
C ILE A 90 -9.20 -5.89 8.05
N LEU A 91 -8.66 -7.09 7.92
CA LEU A 91 -8.53 -7.73 6.61
C LEU A 91 -9.92 -8.16 6.16
N ASP A 92 -10.38 -7.62 5.02
CA ASP A 92 -11.57 -8.14 4.34
C ASP A 92 -11.15 -9.17 3.30
N ASP A 93 -11.29 -10.45 3.67
CA ASP A 93 -10.96 -11.60 2.84
C ASP A 93 -12.18 -12.34 2.27
N THR A 94 -13.36 -11.70 2.32
CA THR A 94 -14.66 -12.36 2.11
C THR A 94 -15.01 -12.75 0.67
N VAL A 95 -14.28 -12.25 -0.34
CA VAL A 95 -14.61 -12.45 -1.76
C VAL A 95 -13.61 -13.34 -2.46
N SER A 96 -12.42 -12.81 -2.77
CA SER A 96 -11.33 -13.52 -3.42
C SER A 96 -10.02 -12.87 -3.01
N MET A 97 -8.90 -13.60 -3.07
CA MET A 97 -7.58 -13.04 -2.75
C MET A 97 -7.23 -11.81 -3.59
N PHE A 98 -7.69 -11.79 -4.84
CA PHE A 98 -7.55 -10.66 -5.77
C PHE A 98 -8.35 -9.42 -5.35
N SER A 99 -9.20 -9.53 -4.33
CA SER A 99 -10.04 -8.46 -3.78
C SER A 99 -9.76 -8.20 -2.31
N TRP A 100 -8.77 -8.89 -1.71
CA TRP A 100 -8.38 -8.67 -0.33
C TRP A 100 -7.91 -7.23 -0.12
N GLY A 101 -8.22 -6.69 1.05
CA GLY A 101 -7.77 -5.36 1.39
C GLY A 101 -8.05 -5.00 2.84
N VAL A 102 -7.40 -3.93 3.28
CA VAL A 102 -7.59 -3.37 4.62
C VAL A 102 -8.81 -2.46 4.63
N ARG A 103 -9.77 -2.78 5.49
CA ARG A 103 -11.07 -2.09 5.59
C ARG A 103 -11.34 -1.61 7.00
N GLN A 104 -12.18 -0.59 7.10
CA GLN A 104 -12.86 -0.25 8.33
C GLN A 104 -13.87 -1.35 8.70
N ARG A 105 -14.33 -1.39 9.95
CA ARG A 105 -15.37 -2.34 10.41
C ARG A 105 -16.69 -2.24 9.62
N ASN A 106 -16.99 -1.06 9.06
CA ASN A 106 -18.14 -0.84 8.18
C ASN A 106 -17.86 -1.20 6.69
N ARG A 107 -16.76 -1.91 6.42
CA ARG A 107 -16.28 -2.34 5.09
C ARG A 107 -15.87 -1.23 4.12
N LYS A 108 -15.75 0.02 4.57
CA LYS A 108 -15.21 1.11 3.75
C LYS A 108 -13.68 1.03 3.67
N TYR A 109 -13.10 1.52 2.57
CA TYR A 109 -11.65 1.73 2.49
C TYR A 109 -11.21 2.85 3.42
N PHE A 110 -9.98 2.80 3.88
CA PHE A 110 -9.33 3.91 4.56
C PHE A 110 -8.82 4.94 3.54
N SER A 111 -8.76 6.20 3.98
CA SER A 111 -8.11 7.25 3.19
C SER A 111 -6.60 7.16 3.37
N VAL A 112 -5.84 7.68 2.40
CA VAL A 112 -4.37 7.77 2.49
C VAL A 112 -3.92 8.51 3.76
N GLN A 113 -4.69 9.48 4.25
CA GLN A 113 -4.36 10.22 5.46
C GLN A 113 -4.37 9.36 6.72
N THR A 114 -5.19 8.32 6.78
CA THR A 114 -5.13 7.36 7.89
C THR A 114 -3.77 6.66 7.91
N TYR A 115 -3.30 6.19 6.75
CA TYR A 115 -2.01 5.52 6.67
C TYR A 115 -0.84 6.47 6.92
N LEU A 116 -0.91 7.72 6.44
CA LEU A 116 0.10 8.74 6.73
C LEU A 116 0.17 9.12 8.23
N GLY A 117 -0.89 8.85 9.00
CA GLY A 117 -0.83 8.94 10.47
C GLY A 117 0.04 7.87 11.13
N HIS A 118 0.39 6.82 10.38
CA HIS A 118 1.22 5.68 10.78
C HIS A 118 2.36 5.46 9.78
N GLU A 119 2.96 6.57 9.33
CA GLU A 119 3.92 6.57 8.22
C GLU A 119 5.13 5.68 8.51
N GLU A 120 5.71 5.78 9.70
CA GLU A 120 6.89 5.01 10.09
C GLU A 120 6.60 3.51 10.12
N GLU A 121 5.48 3.11 10.69
CA GLU A 121 5.05 1.72 10.77
C GLU A 121 4.76 1.15 9.39
N TRP A 122 4.18 1.96 8.49
CA TRP A 122 3.92 1.52 7.13
C TRP A 122 5.21 1.34 6.31
N ILE A 123 6.17 2.28 6.41
CA ILE A 123 7.50 2.15 5.78
C ILE A 123 8.20 0.91 6.31
N ALA A 124 8.22 0.71 7.63
CA ALA A 124 8.85 -0.46 8.25
C ALA A 124 8.22 -1.77 7.75
N LEU A 125 6.90 -1.82 7.60
CA LEU A 125 6.19 -2.99 7.07
C LEU A 125 6.51 -3.25 5.59
N ILE A 126 6.59 -2.21 4.75
CA ILE A 126 7.01 -2.35 3.35
C ILE A 126 8.44 -2.90 3.28
N LYS A 127 9.35 -2.38 4.11
CA LYS A 127 10.72 -2.87 4.21
C LYS A 127 10.77 -4.35 4.59
N GLU A 128 10.08 -4.73 5.67
CA GLU A 128 10.01 -6.13 6.12
C GLU A 128 9.49 -7.05 5.01
N THR A 129 8.48 -6.58 4.26
CA THR A 129 7.90 -7.36 3.15
C THR A 129 8.89 -7.50 2.00
N LEU A 130 9.63 -6.44 1.64
CA LEU A 130 10.69 -6.48 0.65
C LEU A 130 11.83 -7.42 1.06
N ASP A 131 12.22 -7.42 2.34
CA ASP A 131 13.26 -8.32 2.87
C ASP A 131 12.85 -9.79 2.67
N ARG A 132 11.62 -10.15 3.03
CA ARG A 132 11.09 -11.51 2.84
C ARG A 132 10.95 -11.93 1.38
N LEU A 133 10.55 -11.00 0.51
CA LEU A 133 10.45 -11.26 -0.93
C LEU A 133 11.82 -11.60 -1.53
N ARG A 134 12.87 -10.87 -1.13
CA ARG A 134 14.24 -11.16 -1.55
C ARG A 134 14.73 -12.53 -1.08
N GLU A 135 14.45 -12.88 0.18
CA GLU A 135 14.79 -14.21 0.71
C GLU A 135 14.14 -15.34 -0.09
N VAL A 136 12.90 -15.15 -0.57
CA VAL A 136 12.21 -16.15 -1.38
C VAL A 136 12.76 -16.22 -2.81
N GLU A 137 13.12 -15.09 -3.42
CA GLU A 137 13.63 -15.06 -4.80
C GLU A 137 15.08 -15.57 -4.93
N GLU A 138 15.86 -15.53 -3.85
CA GLU A 138 17.24 -16.02 -3.80
C GLU A 138 17.35 -17.53 -3.52
N ASN A 139 16.24 -18.20 -3.16
CA ASN A 139 16.16 -19.64 -2.83
C ASN A 139 15.51 -20.47 -3.94
#